data_AF-A0A1E5GDZ3-F1
#
_entry.id   AF-A0A1E5GDZ3-F1
#
_cell.length_a   1.000
_cell.length_b   1.000
_cell.length_c   1.000
_cell.angle_alpha   90.00
_cell.angle_beta   90.00
_cell.angle_gamma   90.00
#
_symmetry.space_group_name_H-M   'P 1'
#
loop_
_entity.id
_entity.type
_entity.pdbx_description
1 polymer ?
#
loop_
_entity_poly.entity_id
_entity_poly.type
_entity_poly.pdbx_seq_one_letter_code
_entity_poly.pdbx_strand_id
1 'polypeptide(L)'
;MEKSIKCVKAIPYQDILDLKEVLERMQSWEKPLLLLNDFFSDQNIPVNKKKIIREYYACRKIYHSYFKEVESMLQILDKQICVLTEKQSIPI
;
A
#
# COMPACT_ATOMS: atom_id res chain seq x y z
N MET A 1 -42.89 12.83 5.67
CA MET A 1 -41.45 12.50 5.79
C MET A 1 -40.86 12.50 4.40
N GLU A 2 -40.25 13.61 3.99
CA GLU A 2 -39.50 13.67 2.74
C GLU A 2 -38.24 12.80 2.88
N LYS A 3 -38.17 11.71 2.12
CA LYS A 3 -36.93 10.94 1.97
C LYS A 3 -35.96 11.83 1.18
N SER A 4 -35.00 12.43 1.86
CA SER A 4 -33.87 13.08 1.20
C SER A 4 -33.10 12.01 0.42
N ILE A 5 -33.37 11.90 -0.88
CA ILE A 5 -32.57 11.09 -1.80
C ILE A 5 -31.22 11.79 -1.86
N LYS A 6 -30.25 11.32 -1.08
CA LYS A 6 -28.85 11.70 -1.27
C LYS A 6 -28.47 11.17 -2.65
N CYS A 7 -28.51 12.05 -3.66
CA CYS A 7 -27.98 11.75 -4.98
C CYS A 7 -26.47 11.60 -4.82
N VAL A 8 -26.00 10.38 -4.56
CA VAL A 8 -24.58 10.07 -4.58
C VAL A 8 -24.15 10.28 -6.03
N LYS A 9 -23.38 11.34 -6.28
CA LYS A 9 -22.83 11.61 -7.61
C LYS A 9 -22.06 10.37 -8.06
N ALA A 10 -22.22 10.00 -9.33
CA ALA A 10 -21.47 8.89 -9.91
C ALA A 10 -19.97 9.14 -9.72
N ILE A 11 -19.26 8.17 -9.15
CA ILE A 11 -17.80 8.23 -9.02
C ILE A 11 -17.20 8.18 -10.43
N PRO A 12 -16.39 9.16 -10.83
CA PRO A 12 -15.70 9.13 -12.11
C PRO A 12 -14.89 7.84 -12.29
N TYR A 13 -14.95 7.24 -13.48
CA TYR A 13 -14.20 6.01 -13.78
C TYR A 13 -12.68 6.17 -13.58
N GLN A 14 -12.15 7.37 -13.84
CA GLN A 14 -10.74 7.68 -13.60
C GLN A 14 -10.37 7.53 -12.12
N ASP A 15 -11.23 8.00 -11.20
CA ASP A 15 -10.96 7.88 -9.76
C ASP A 15 -10.92 6.39 -9.34
N ILE A 16 -11.67 5.51 -10.02
CA ILE A 16 -11.63 4.05 -9.80
C ILE A 16 -10.33 3.45 -10.33
N LEU A 17 -9.87 3.89 -11.51
CA LEU A 17 -8.60 3.43 -12.08
C LEU A 17 -7.42 3.86 -11.21
N ASP A 18 -7.42 5.09 -10.71
CA ASP A 18 -6.34 5.63 -9.88
C ASP A 18 -6.24 4.88 -8.54
N LEU A 19 -7.38 4.48 -7.95
CA LEU A 19 -7.40 3.61 -6.76
C LEU A 19 -6.88 2.21 -7.08
N LYS A 20 -7.25 1.67 -8.24
CA LYS A 20 -6.79 0.34 -8.69
C LYS A 20 -5.28 0.31 -8.92
N GLU A 21 -4.70 1.37 -9.46
CA GLU A 21 -3.26 1.48 -9.63
C GLU A 21 -2.52 1.40 -8.28
N VAL A 22 -3.01 2.10 -7.27
CA VAL A 22 -2.41 2.04 -5.92
C VAL A 22 -2.54 0.64 -5.33
N LEU A 23 -3.69 -0.03 -5.54
CA LEU A 23 -3.89 -1.41 -5.11
C LEU A 23 -2.91 -2.37 -5.79
N GLU A 24 -2.71 -2.25 -7.10
CA GLU A 24 -1.75 -3.08 -7.85
C GLU A 24 -0.31 -2.86 -7.36
N ARG A 25 0.06 -1.60 -7.05
CA ARG A 25 1.36 -1.29 -6.43
C ARG A 25 1.50 -1.93 -5.07
N MET A 26 0.48 -1.89 -4.20
CA MET A 26 0.50 -2.59 -2.92
C MET A 26 0.69 -4.10 -3.08
N GLN A 27 -0.06 -4.72 -4.01
CA GLN A 27 0.03 -6.15 -4.30
C GLN A 27 1.40 -6.56 -4.85
N SER A 28 2.05 -5.69 -5.63
CA SER A 28 3.39 -5.97 -6.17
C SER A 28 4.46 -6.19 -5.09
N TRP A 29 4.23 -5.67 -3.87
CA TRP A 29 5.13 -5.86 -2.72
C TRP A 29 4.96 -7.19 -1.99
N GLU A 30 3.92 -7.97 -2.29
CA GLU A 30 3.67 -9.26 -1.61
C GLU A 30 4.90 -10.19 -1.68
N LYS A 31 5.44 -10.41 -2.88
CA LYS A 31 6.60 -11.30 -3.07
C LYS A 31 7.88 -10.78 -2.37
N PRO A 32 8.28 -9.50 -2.51
CA PRO A 32 9.40 -8.95 -1.73
C PRO A 32 9.23 -9.07 -0.22
N LEU A 33 8.02 -8.87 0.31
CA LEU A 33 7.75 -8.98 1.75
C LEU A 33 7.81 -10.43 2.23
N LEU A 34 7.39 -11.40 1.41
CA LEU A 34 7.57 -12.83 1.70
C LEU A 34 9.05 -13.18 1.87
N LEU A 35 9.94 -12.64 1.02
CA LEU A 35 11.38 -12.86 1.16
C LEU A 35 11.92 -12.33 2.50
N LEU A 36 11.41 -11.20 2.98
CA LEU A 36 11.75 -10.68 4.30
C LEU A 36 11.24 -11.60 5.40
N ASN A 37 9.99 -12.05 5.28
CA ASN A 37 9.38 -12.96 6.25
C ASN A 37 10.17 -14.27 6.36
N ASP A 38 10.55 -14.87 5.22
CA ASP A 38 11.32 -16.10 5.18
C ASP A 38 12.71 -15.93 5.81
N PHE A 39 13.38 -14.80 5.55
CA PHE A 39 14.67 -14.49 6.16
C PHE A 39 14.60 -14.35 7.69
N PHE A 40 13.61 -13.62 8.20
CA PHE A 40 13.47 -13.38 9.64
C PHE A 40 12.83 -14.55 10.40
N SER A 41 12.10 -15.42 9.71
CA SER A 41 11.49 -16.63 10.28
C SER A 41 12.45 -17.82 10.30
N ASP A 42 13.64 -17.70 9.70
CA ASP A 42 14.64 -18.76 9.67
C ASP A 42 15.16 -19.07 11.10
N GLN A 43 14.75 -20.22 11.64
CA GLN A 43 15.22 -20.76 12.92
C GLN A 43 16.30 -21.84 12.75
N ASN A 44 16.92 -21.97 11.56
CA ASN A 44 17.87 -23.05 11.29
C ASN A 44 19.11 -22.98 12.18
N ILE A 45 19.36 -24.11 12.86
CA ILE A 45 20.57 -24.38 13.63
C ILE A 45 21.26 -25.58 12.94
N PRO A 46 22.57 -25.51 12.63
CA PRO A 46 23.54 -24.48 13.02
C PRO A 46 23.52 -23.21 12.15
N VAL A 47 23.76 -22.07 12.79
CA VAL A 47 23.66 -20.74 12.20
C VAL A 47 24.86 -20.44 11.29
N ASN A 48 24.61 -20.18 9.99
CA ASN A 48 25.64 -19.68 9.07
C ASN A 48 25.72 -18.14 9.13
N LYS A 49 26.54 -17.62 10.05
CA LYS A 49 26.69 -16.18 10.29
C LYS A 49 27.08 -15.36 9.04
N LYS A 50 27.95 -15.90 8.18
CA LYS A 50 28.38 -15.19 6.94
C LYS A 50 27.21 -15.02 5.97
N LYS A 51 26.40 -16.07 5.80
CA LYS A 51 25.19 -16.06 4.96
C LYS A 51 24.19 -15.02 5.48
N ILE A 52 23.92 -15.04 6.78
CA ILE A 52 22.98 -14.13 7.45
C ILE A 52 23.39 -12.66 7.28
N ILE A 53 24.67 -12.33 7.49
CA ILE A 53 25.14 -10.95 7.33
C ILE A 53 24.91 -10.46 5.89
N ARG A 54 25.20 -11.31 4.89
CA ARG A 54 25.00 -10.96 3.47
C ARG A 54 23.52 -10.74 3.15
N GLU A 55 22.67 -11.67 3.56
CA GLU A 55 21.23 -11.61 3.28
C GLU A 55 20.54 -10.49 4.07
N TYR A 56 21.03 -10.17 5.27
CA TYR A 56 20.56 -9.04 6.06
C TYR A 56 20.69 -7.71 5.30
N TYR A 57 21.82 -7.46 4.62
CA TYR A 57 21.97 -6.23 3.85
C TYR A 57 21.00 -6.14 2.67
N ALA A 58 20.70 -7.27 2.02
CA ALA A 58 19.70 -7.32 0.96
C ALA A 58 18.29 -7.06 1.52
N CYS A 59 17.93 -7.74 2.60
CA CYS A 59 16.64 -7.57 3.29
C CYS A 59 16.45 -6.14 3.80
N ARG A 60 17.49 -5.52 4.37
CA ARG A 60 17.46 -4.13 4.80
C ARG A 60 17.15 -3.17 3.65
N LYS A 61 17.73 -3.40 2.46
CA LYS A 61 17.44 -2.58 1.27
C LYS A 61 16.00 -2.76 0.81
N ILE A 62 15.50 -3.99 0.76
CA ILE A 62 14.10 -4.28 0.40
C ILE A 62 13.15 -3.57 1.37
N TYR A 63 13.37 -3.71 2.67
CA TYR A 63 12.58 -3.05 3.71
C TYR A 63 12.58 -1.53 3.55
N HIS A 64 13.75 -0.92 3.33
CA HIS A 64 13.85 0.55 3.18
C HIS A 64 13.10 1.05 1.94
N SER A 65 13.18 0.31 0.83
CA SER A 65 12.43 0.63 -0.38
C SER A 65 10.92 0.47 -0.17
N TYR A 66 10.49 -0.62 0.46
CA TYR A 66 9.09 -0.85 0.81
C TYR A 66 8.54 0.26 1.71
N PHE A 67 9.28 0.63 2.75
CA PHE A 67 8.84 1.65 3.71
C PHE A 67 8.57 3.00 3.03
N LYS A 68 9.49 3.45 2.17
CA LYS A 68 9.32 4.67 1.38
C LYS A 68 8.12 4.58 0.43
N GLU A 69 7.94 3.43 -0.20
CA GLU A 69 6.84 3.24 -1.15
C GLU A 69 5.49 3.24 -0.43
N VAL A 70 5.38 2.60 0.73
CA VAL A 70 4.16 2.62 1.55
C VAL A 70 3.82 4.04 2.00
N GLU A 71 4.80 4.81 2.48
CA GLU A 71 4.59 6.20 2.85
C GLU A 71 4.02 7.02 1.69
N SER A 72 4.58 6.84 0.49
CA SER A 72 4.09 7.46 -0.75
C SER A 72 2.67 7.01 -1.10
N MET A 73 2.39 5.70 -1.07
CA MET A 73 1.06 5.16 -1.37
C MET A 73 0.00 5.65 -0.38
N LEU A 74 0.32 5.74 0.91
CA LEU A 74 -0.59 6.27 1.93
C LEU A 74 -0.91 7.74 1.68
N GLN A 75 0.09 8.56 1.33
CA GLN A 75 -0.14 9.96 0.98
C GLN A 75 -1.00 10.12 -0.29
N ILE A 76 -0.83 9.23 -1.28
CA ILE A 76 -1.66 9.23 -2.50
C ILE A 76 -3.10 8.86 -2.15
N LEU A 77 -3.31 7.80 -1.36
CA LEU A 77 -4.64 7.37 -0.94
C LEU A 77 -5.36 8.44 -0.13
N ASP A 78 -4.67 9.08 0.81
CA ASP A 78 -5.25 10.16 1.62
C ASP A 78 -5.74 11.32 0.74
N LYS A 79 -4.93 11.73 -0.25
CA LYS A 79 -5.33 12.73 -1.26
C LYS A 79 -6.52 12.27 -2.08
N GLN A 80 -6.53 11.02 -2.56
CA GLN A 80 -7.64 10.46 -3.34
C GLN A 80 -8.94 10.44 -2.52
N ILE A 81 -8.86 10.08 -1.23
CA ILE A 81 -10.01 10.10 -0.31
C ILE A 81 -10.52 11.52 -0.09
N CYS A 82 -9.64 12.50 0.15
CA CYS A 82 -10.02 13.90 0.28
C CYS A 82 -10.76 14.41 -0.97
N VAL A 83 -10.20 14.17 -2.15
CA VAL A 83 -10.82 14.58 -3.43
C VAL A 83 -12.19 13.93 -3.63
N LEU A 84 -12.32 12.64 -3.36
CA LEU A 84 -13.60 11.93 -3.47
C LEU A 84 -14.63 12.45 -2.45
N THR A 85 -14.20 12.78 -1.24
CA THR A 85 -15.06 13.29 -0.17
C THR A 85 -15.52 14.72 -0.46
N GLU A 86 -14.63 15.59 -0.96
CA GLU A 86 -14.95 16.95 -1.40
C GLU A 86 -15.90 16.95 -2.60
N LYS A 87 -15.68 16.08 -3.60
CA LYS A 87 -16.59 15.91 -4.76
C LYS A 87 -18.01 15.49 -4.34
N GLN A 88 -18.13 14.77 -3.23
CA GLN A 88 -19.42 14.37 -2.65
C GLN A 88 -20.04 15.44 -1.74
N SER A 89 -19.25 16.40 -1.25
CA SER A 89 -19.64 17.42 -0.28
C SER A 89 -19.77 18.80 -0.94
N ILE A 90 -20.79 18.98 -1.80
CA ILE A 90 -21.19 20.33 -2.21
C ILE A 90 -22.57 20.60 -1.60
N PRO A 91 -22.75 21.70 -0.83
CA PRO A 91 -24.07 22.12 -0.36
C PRO A 91 -24.91 22.59 -1.55
N ILE A 92 -26.16 22.15 -1.57
CA ILE A 92 -27.21 22.64 -2.48
C ILE A 92 -27.48 24.11 -2.16
#